data_AF-A0A8W8LSD4-F1
#
_entry.id   AF-A0A8W8LSD4-F1
#
_cell.length_a   1.000
_cell.length_b   1.000
_cell.length_c   1.000
_cell.angle_alpha   90.00
_cell.angle_beta   90.00
_cell.angle_gamma   90.00
#
_symmetry.space_group_name_H-M   'P 1'
#
loop_
_entity.id
_entity.type
_entity.pdbx_description
1 polymer ?
#
loop_
_entity_poly.entity_id
_entity_poly.type
_entity_poly.pdbx_seq_one_letter_code
_entity_poly.pdbx_strand_id
1 'polypeptide(L)'
;LTEKIMKEIPQTEATEVYVSESGVQGKVTEMAVRQIVTEALEKFSADKIAMPDFALESAGGSIISTKCSETFHKNTARLSILGIPLWYVSNSPRSVIQPEMQPGSCWAFQGRRGHLVIELSANITPTAFTLEHIPKSIAPEGKIDSAPKEFTVLGLSNEFDTVGSNLGNFTYNESGPPLQTFSIKKPNVGNYKFVQLSVLENHGNPLYTCIYRFRVHGIPYKPKKK
;
A
#
# COMPACT_ATOMS: atom_id res chain seq x y z
N LEU A 1 -23.11 3.61 9.90
CA LEU A 1 -22.51 2.77 10.95
C LEU A 1 -22.15 3.61 12.18
N THR A 2 -21.51 4.75 11.98
CA THR A 2 -21.15 5.76 13.00
C THR A 2 -22.33 6.25 13.86
N GLU A 3 -23.46 6.62 13.26
CA GLU A 3 -24.63 7.09 14.04
C GLU A 3 -25.30 6.00 14.90
N LYS A 4 -25.21 4.73 14.48
CA LYS A 4 -25.84 3.61 15.21
C LYS A 4 -25.02 3.20 16.43
N ILE A 5 -23.69 3.27 16.34
CA ILE A 5 -22.77 2.99 17.45
C ILE A 5 -22.84 4.09 18.52
N MET A 6 -23.08 5.34 18.14
CA MET A 6 -23.19 6.46 19.10
C MET A 6 -24.46 6.43 19.96
N LYS A 7 -25.52 5.72 19.55
CA LYS A 7 -26.81 5.68 20.27
C LYS A 7 -26.91 4.64 21.38
N GLU A 8 -25.97 3.71 21.48
CA GLU A 8 -26.01 2.61 22.47
C GLU A 8 -25.11 2.83 23.69
N ILE A 9 -24.39 3.96 23.77
CA ILE A 9 -23.50 4.25 24.90
C ILE A 9 -24.29 5.01 25.98
N PRO A 10 -24.40 4.50 27.22
CA PRO A 10 -25.07 5.20 28.31
C PRO A 10 -24.44 6.58 28.53
N GLN A 11 -25.25 7.59 28.87
CA GLN A 11 -24.73 8.86 29.41
C GLN A 11 -24.21 8.60 30.82
N THR A 12 -22.94 8.22 30.92
CA THR A 12 -22.23 8.14 32.20
C THR A 12 -21.74 9.52 32.61
N GLU A 13 -21.85 9.82 33.90
CA GLU A 13 -21.27 10.98 34.57
C GLU A 13 -19.78 11.12 34.23
N ALA A 14 -19.28 12.36 34.23
CA ALA A 14 -17.90 12.72 33.88
C ALA A 14 -16.88 11.86 34.64
N THR A 15 -16.49 10.74 34.03
CA THR A 15 -15.57 9.78 34.62
C THR A 15 -14.17 10.18 34.17
N GLU A 16 -13.31 10.53 35.12
CA GLU A 16 -11.90 10.83 34.83
C GLU A 16 -11.18 9.54 34.40
N VAL A 17 -10.54 9.57 33.23
CA VAL A 17 -9.75 8.44 32.72
C VAL A 17 -8.27 8.75 32.98
N TYR A 18 -7.61 7.85 33.70
CA TYR A 18 -6.18 7.97 34.01
C TYR A 18 -5.38 7.20 32.97
N VAL A 19 -4.40 7.87 32.35
CA VAL A 19 -3.46 7.24 31.42
C VAL A 19 -2.07 7.30 32.04
N SER A 20 -1.37 6.17 32.08
CA SER A 20 -0.01 6.08 32.60
C SER A 20 0.95 5.60 31.51
N GLU A 21 1.98 6.41 31.22
CA GLU A 21 3.10 6.00 30.39
C GLU A 21 4.41 6.43 31.08
N SER A 22 5.36 5.50 31.21
CA SER A 22 6.68 5.75 31.81
C SER A 22 6.67 6.46 33.19
N GLY A 23 5.67 6.15 34.02
CA GLY A 23 5.55 6.72 35.38
C GLY A 23 4.97 8.14 35.45
N VAL A 24 4.59 8.74 34.32
CA VAL A 24 3.87 10.02 34.29
C VAL A 24 2.36 9.75 34.27
N GLN A 25 1.66 10.24 35.29
CA GLN A 25 0.22 10.09 35.41
C GLN A 25 -0.46 11.33 34.83
N GLY A 26 -1.13 11.16 33.69
CA GLY A 26 -1.90 12.20 33.01
C GLY A 26 -3.40 12.04 33.27
N LYS A 27 -4.13 13.16 33.34
CA LYS A 27 -5.59 13.18 33.37
C LYS A 27 -6.16 13.40 31.97
N VAL A 28 -7.08 12.54 31.54
CA VAL A 28 -7.80 12.69 30.26
C VAL A 28 -9.30 12.61 30.53
N THR A 29 -10.08 13.47 29.89
CA THR A 29 -11.54 13.45 30.00
C THR A 29 -12.12 12.35 29.12
N GLU A 30 -13.26 11.77 29.52
CA GLU A 30 -13.99 10.79 28.70
C GLU A 30 -14.32 11.35 27.30
N MET A 31 -14.68 12.63 27.21
CA MET A 31 -14.90 13.32 25.93
C MET A 31 -13.66 13.32 25.03
N ALA A 32 -12.48 13.60 25.59
CA ALA A 32 -11.24 13.58 24.82
C ALA A 32 -10.92 12.16 24.33
N VAL A 33 -11.15 11.13 25.16
CA VAL A 33 -10.98 9.73 24.74
C VAL A 33 -11.95 9.39 23.59
N ARG A 34 -13.23 9.74 23.72
CA ARG A 34 -14.23 9.51 22.67
C ARG A 34 -13.87 10.20 21.36
N GLN A 35 -13.35 11.43 21.43
CA GLN A 35 -12.90 12.18 20.26
C GLN A 35 -11.70 11.50 19.60
N ILE A 36 -10.66 11.12 20.36
CA ILE A 36 -9.48 10.40 19.84
C ILE A 36 -9.89 9.10 19.14
N VAL A 37 -10.78 8.33 19.76
CA VAL A 37 -11.29 7.07 19.19
C VAL A 37 -12.07 7.34 17.90
N THR A 38 -12.92 8.36 17.89
CA THR A 38 -13.71 8.73 16.70
C THR A 38 -12.80 9.14 15.55
N GLU A 39 -11.83 10.03 15.79
CA GLU A 39 -10.86 10.48 14.79
C GLU A 39 -10.02 9.31 14.25
N ALA A 40 -9.58 8.39 15.12
CA ALA A 40 -8.83 7.21 14.71
C ALA A 40 -9.67 6.27 13.83
N LEU A 41 -10.95 6.06 14.18
CA LEU A 41 -11.87 5.23 13.39
C LEU A 41 -12.25 5.89 12.06
N GLU A 42 -12.45 7.21 12.04
CA GLU A 42 -12.68 7.97 10.81
C GLU A 42 -11.48 7.85 9.87
N LYS A 43 -10.26 8.05 10.38
CA LYS A 43 -9.03 7.86 9.60
C LYS A 43 -8.88 6.43 9.09
N PHE A 44 -9.20 5.43 9.91
CA PHE A 44 -9.18 4.03 9.50
C PHE A 44 -10.18 3.76 8.36
N SER A 45 -11.40 4.31 8.47
CA SER A 45 -12.44 4.20 7.45
C SER A 45 -12.08 4.91 6.14
N ALA A 46 -11.28 5.98 6.21
CA ALA A 46 -10.73 6.73 5.07
C ALA A 46 -9.46 6.06 4.48
N ASP A 47 -9.50 4.73 4.28
CA ASP A 47 -8.41 3.90 3.76
C ASP A 47 -7.08 4.09 4.54
N LYS A 48 -7.17 4.27 5.87
CA LYS A 48 -6.07 4.39 6.85
C LYS A 48 -5.24 5.69 6.79
N ILE A 49 -5.17 6.36 5.64
CA ILE A 49 -4.27 7.49 5.42
C ILE A 49 -4.96 8.77 4.93
N ALA A 50 -6.25 8.71 4.55
CA ALA A 50 -7.02 9.85 4.05
C ALA A 50 -6.38 10.60 2.86
N MET A 51 -5.62 9.90 2.02
CA MET A 51 -5.06 10.43 0.77
C MET A 51 -5.64 9.68 -0.44
N PRO A 52 -6.06 10.36 -1.51
CA PRO A 52 -6.54 9.71 -2.73
C PRO A 52 -5.46 8.80 -3.33
N ASP A 53 -5.87 7.59 -3.71
CA ASP A 53 -5.02 6.60 -4.38
C ASP A 53 -5.32 6.61 -5.89
N PHE A 54 -4.43 7.21 -6.67
CA PHE A 54 -4.56 7.28 -8.13
C PHE A 54 -4.13 6.00 -8.84
N ALA A 55 -3.51 5.06 -8.13
CA ALA A 55 -3.16 3.75 -8.67
C ALA A 55 -4.31 2.74 -8.51
N LEU A 56 -5.28 3.00 -7.62
CA LEU A 56 -6.37 2.08 -7.29
C LEU A 56 -7.15 1.63 -8.53
N GLU A 57 -7.25 0.31 -8.72
CA GLU A 57 -7.86 -0.27 -9.92
C GLU A 57 -9.35 0.08 -10.06
N SER A 58 -10.11 -0.04 -8.97
CA SER A 58 -11.53 0.29 -8.97
C SER A 58 -11.81 1.78 -9.21
N ALA A 59 -10.81 2.64 -9.07
CA ALA A 59 -10.88 4.07 -9.36
C ALA A 59 -10.34 4.43 -10.75
N GLY A 60 -9.97 3.44 -11.58
CA GLY A 60 -9.50 3.62 -12.95
C GLY A 60 -7.99 3.53 -13.15
N GLY A 61 -7.22 3.18 -12.11
CA GLY A 61 -5.82 2.78 -12.29
C GLY A 61 -5.72 1.43 -12.99
N SER A 62 -4.60 1.16 -13.67
CA SER A 62 -4.40 -0.10 -14.39
C SER A 62 -2.93 -0.53 -14.41
N ILE A 63 -2.68 -1.82 -14.58
CA ILE A 63 -1.32 -2.37 -14.75
C ILE A 63 -0.98 -2.51 -16.22
N ILE A 64 0.17 -1.97 -16.63
CA ILE A 64 0.76 -2.20 -17.95
C ILE A 64 1.50 -3.55 -17.91
N SER A 65 0.75 -4.62 -18.17
CA SER A 65 1.19 -6.00 -17.94
C SER A 65 2.42 -6.40 -18.76
N THR A 66 2.66 -5.78 -19.92
CA THR A 66 3.83 -6.04 -20.79
C THR A 66 5.13 -5.46 -20.23
N LYS A 67 5.07 -4.60 -19.22
CA LYS A 67 6.22 -3.96 -18.56
C LYS A 67 6.34 -4.35 -17.08
N CYS A 68 5.96 -5.58 -16.77
CA CYS A 68 6.10 -6.15 -15.43
C CYS A 68 7.14 -7.26 -15.45
N SER A 69 7.83 -7.45 -14.33
CA SER A 69 8.70 -8.61 -14.13
C SER A 69 7.90 -9.93 -14.17
N GLU A 70 8.61 -11.01 -14.46
CA GLU A 70 8.00 -12.34 -14.50
C GLU A 70 7.42 -12.72 -13.13
N THR A 71 6.17 -13.18 -13.17
CA THR A 71 5.46 -13.61 -11.96
C THR A 71 6.07 -14.90 -11.44
N PHE A 72 6.34 -14.95 -10.14
CA PHE A 72 6.82 -16.15 -9.49
C PHE A 72 5.67 -17.15 -9.32
N HIS A 73 5.76 -18.27 -10.04
CA HIS A 73 4.79 -19.34 -9.95
C HIS A 73 5.26 -20.42 -8.97
N LYS A 74 4.58 -20.55 -7.83
CA LYS A 74 4.82 -21.66 -6.89
C LYS A 74 3.92 -22.84 -7.27
N ASN A 75 4.52 -24.00 -7.52
CA ASN A 75 3.82 -25.25 -7.88
C ASN A 75 3.00 -25.86 -6.71
N THR A 76 2.39 -25.06 -5.84
CA THR A 76 1.66 -25.52 -4.64
C THR A 76 0.16 -25.28 -4.70
N ALA A 77 -0.32 -24.16 -5.24
CA ALA A 77 -1.77 -23.88 -5.28
C ALA A 77 -2.36 -24.49 -6.56
N ARG A 78 -3.00 -25.66 -6.47
CA ARG A 78 -3.58 -26.37 -7.62
C ARG A 78 -5.10 -26.27 -7.60
N LEU A 79 -5.70 -25.83 -8.71
CA LEU A 79 -7.11 -26.05 -8.95
C LEU A 79 -7.30 -27.43 -9.55
N SER A 80 -8.14 -28.25 -8.91
CA SER A 80 -8.39 -29.63 -9.32
C SER A 80 -9.88 -29.85 -9.58
N ILE A 81 -10.21 -30.55 -10.65
CA ILE A 81 -11.57 -31.04 -10.92
C ILE A 81 -11.53 -32.56 -10.87
N LEU A 82 -12.39 -33.17 -10.03
CA LEU A 82 -12.43 -34.62 -9.81
C LEU A 82 -11.08 -35.23 -9.40
N GLY A 83 -10.26 -34.49 -8.65
CA GLY A 83 -8.93 -34.94 -8.21
C GLY A 83 -7.82 -34.80 -9.26
N ILE A 84 -8.12 -34.31 -10.47
CA ILE A 84 -7.13 -34.06 -11.52
C ILE A 84 -6.68 -32.58 -11.43
N PRO A 85 -5.38 -32.30 -11.23
CA PRO A 85 -4.88 -30.93 -11.18
C PRO A 85 -4.88 -30.30 -12.57
N LEU A 86 -5.59 -29.17 -12.73
CA LEU A 86 -5.74 -28.49 -14.02
C LEU A 86 -4.76 -27.34 -14.21
N TRP A 87 -4.57 -26.48 -13.21
CA TRP A 87 -3.59 -25.39 -13.28
C TRP A 87 -3.16 -24.92 -11.89
N TYR A 88 -2.02 -24.20 -11.85
CA TYR A 88 -1.49 -23.58 -10.65
C TYR A 88 -1.93 -22.12 -10.56
N VAL A 89 -2.27 -21.65 -9.35
CA VAL A 89 -2.74 -20.27 -9.13
C VAL A 89 -1.62 -19.43 -8.53
N SER A 90 -1.34 -18.30 -9.16
CA SER A 90 -0.48 -17.23 -8.66
C SER A 90 -1.18 -15.90 -8.87
N ASN A 91 -0.99 -14.96 -7.97
CA ASN A 91 -1.62 -13.64 -8.12
C ASN A 91 -1.00 -12.88 -9.29
N SER A 92 -1.86 -12.17 -10.00
CA SER A 92 -1.45 -11.23 -11.06
C SER A 92 -0.86 -9.96 -10.43
N PRO A 93 0.02 -9.22 -11.15
CA PRO A 93 0.47 -7.90 -10.71
C PRO A 93 -0.68 -6.91 -10.44
N ARG A 94 -1.89 -7.16 -10.98
CA ARG A 94 -3.11 -6.40 -10.64
C ARG A 94 -3.41 -6.34 -9.14
N SER A 95 -3.06 -7.38 -8.39
CA SER A 95 -3.26 -7.42 -6.92
C SER A 95 -2.58 -6.25 -6.20
N VAL A 96 -1.46 -5.73 -6.74
CA VAL A 96 -0.70 -4.61 -6.15
C VAL A 96 -1.53 -3.31 -6.07
N ILE A 97 -2.54 -3.15 -6.92
CA ILE A 97 -3.40 -1.96 -6.96
C ILE A 97 -4.83 -2.25 -6.51
N GLN A 98 -5.03 -3.38 -5.81
CA GLN A 98 -6.29 -3.80 -5.21
C GLN A 98 -6.18 -3.71 -3.67
N PRO A 99 -7.30 -3.55 -2.94
CA PRO A 99 -7.28 -3.30 -1.49
C PRO A 99 -7.02 -4.54 -0.62
N GLU A 100 -6.84 -5.72 -1.21
CA GLU A 100 -6.74 -6.99 -0.47
C GLU A 100 -5.38 -7.13 0.25
N MET A 101 -5.42 -7.49 1.54
CA MET A 101 -4.23 -7.53 2.41
C MET A 101 -4.13 -8.84 3.23
N GLN A 102 -4.81 -9.91 2.82
CA GLN A 102 -4.73 -11.21 3.50
C GLN A 102 -3.41 -11.92 3.17
N PRO A 103 -2.81 -12.69 4.10
CA PRO A 103 -1.60 -13.45 3.82
C PRO A 103 -1.75 -14.31 2.56
N GLY A 104 -0.86 -14.08 1.59
CA GLY A 104 -0.87 -14.78 0.31
C GLY A 104 -1.58 -14.04 -0.83
N SER A 105 -2.27 -12.92 -0.59
CA SER A 105 -2.92 -12.09 -1.63
C SER A 105 -1.98 -11.06 -2.27
N CYS A 106 -0.67 -11.32 -2.32
CA CYS A 106 0.34 -10.42 -2.89
C CYS A 106 0.81 -10.89 -4.27
N TRP A 107 1.26 -9.95 -5.09
CA TRP A 107 1.98 -10.29 -6.31
C TRP A 107 3.43 -10.64 -6.00
N ALA A 108 3.84 -11.85 -6.36
CA ALA A 108 5.22 -12.31 -6.24
C ALA A 108 5.91 -12.27 -7.60
N PHE A 109 7.10 -11.68 -7.68
CA PHE A 109 7.99 -11.78 -8.83
C PHE A 109 9.27 -12.54 -8.47
N GLN A 110 9.92 -13.12 -9.48
CA GLN A 110 11.10 -13.96 -9.27
C GLN A 110 12.33 -13.15 -8.84
N GLY A 111 13.03 -13.66 -7.82
CA GLY A 111 14.24 -13.04 -7.28
C GLY A 111 13.97 -11.79 -6.43
N ARG A 112 14.98 -10.93 -6.34
CA ARG A 112 15.00 -9.75 -5.44
C ARG A 112 14.81 -8.42 -6.14
N ARG A 113 14.92 -8.42 -7.47
CA ARG A 113 14.83 -7.24 -8.32
C ARG A 113 13.69 -7.44 -9.30
N GLY A 114 12.84 -6.43 -9.40
CA GLY A 114 11.68 -6.48 -10.26
C GLY A 114 11.06 -5.11 -10.43
N HIS A 115 10.15 -5.00 -11.37
CA HIS A 115 9.45 -3.76 -11.64
C HIS A 115 8.03 -4.03 -12.12
N LEU A 116 7.19 -3.03 -11.96
CA LEU A 116 5.86 -2.97 -12.54
C LEU A 116 5.52 -1.54 -12.95
N VAL A 117 4.71 -1.39 -13.99
CA VAL A 117 4.26 -0.09 -14.49
C VAL A 117 2.76 0.04 -14.29
N ILE A 118 2.36 1.17 -13.73
CA ILE A 118 0.98 1.51 -13.41
C ILE A 118 0.57 2.71 -14.25
N GLU A 119 -0.55 2.61 -14.96
CA GLU A 119 -1.28 3.75 -15.46
C GLU A 119 -2.20 4.26 -14.35
N LEU A 120 -2.05 5.53 -14.00
CA LEU A 120 -2.85 6.20 -13.00
C LEU A 120 -4.22 6.60 -13.58
N SER A 121 -5.22 6.64 -12.72
CA SER A 121 -6.58 7.08 -13.08
C SER A 121 -6.65 8.52 -13.60
N ALA A 122 -5.65 9.34 -13.28
CA ALA A 122 -5.51 10.70 -13.77
C ALA A 122 -4.04 11.07 -13.96
N ASN A 123 -3.79 12.06 -14.82
CA ASN A 123 -2.49 12.72 -14.87
C ASN A 123 -2.32 13.59 -13.62
N ILE A 124 -1.28 13.36 -12.81
CA ILE A 124 -1.09 14.04 -11.53
C ILE A 124 0.33 14.58 -11.39
N THR A 125 0.52 15.55 -10.51
CA THR A 125 1.82 15.83 -9.89
C THR A 125 1.96 14.91 -8.66
N PRO A 126 2.80 13.87 -8.69
CA PRO A 126 2.96 12.97 -7.56
C PRO A 126 3.54 13.72 -6.36
N THR A 127 3.06 13.41 -5.15
CA THR A 127 3.53 14.00 -3.90
C THR A 127 4.06 12.96 -2.92
N ALA A 128 3.49 11.76 -2.93
CA ALA A 128 3.89 10.67 -2.06
C ALA A 128 3.51 9.30 -2.65
N PHE A 129 4.15 8.27 -2.15
CA PHE A 129 3.84 6.87 -2.45
C PHE A 129 3.57 6.13 -1.15
N THR A 130 2.68 5.15 -1.17
CA THR A 130 2.48 4.26 -0.02
C THR A 130 2.75 2.83 -0.44
N LEU A 131 3.55 2.11 0.35
CA LEU A 131 3.81 0.69 0.20
C LEU A 131 3.29 -0.04 1.44
N GLU A 132 2.49 -1.07 1.23
CA GLU A 132 1.97 -1.93 2.28
C GLU A 132 2.55 -3.34 2.16
N HIS A 133 2.74 -3.97 3.32
CA HIS A 133 3.01 -5.39 3.47
C HIS A 133 2.23 -5.92 4.68
N ILE A 134 2.04 -7.24 4.80
CA ILE A 134 1.47 -7.82 6.02
C ILE A 134 2.39 -7.60 7.24
N PRO A 135 1.84 -7.42 8.46
CA PRO A 135 2.63 -7.40 9.68
C PRO A 135 3.26 -8.77 9.97
N LYS A 136 4.41 -8.77 10.66
CA LYS A 136 5.08 -9.98 11.16
C LYS A 136 4.14 -10.87 12.00
N SER A 137 3.20 -10.27 12.73
CA SER A 137 2.26 -10.99 13.60
C SER A 137 1.27 -11.91 12.89
N ILE A 138 1.02 -11.71 11.59
CA ILE A 138 0.13 -12.56 10.79
C ILE A 138 0.87 -13.33 9.70
N ALA A 139 2.20 -13.19 9.64
CA ALA A 139 3.02 -13.96 8.73
C ALA A 139 3.19 -15.40 9.27
N PRO A 140 3.05 -16.45 8.44
CA PRO A 140 3.10 -17.85 8.90
C PRO A 140 4.35 -18.22 9.71
N GLU A 141 5.51 -17.65 9.37
CA GLU A 141 6.79 -17.90 10.05
C GLU A 141 7.24 -16.72 10.93
N GLY A 142 6.36 -15.74 11.18
CA GLY A 142 6.70 -14.52 11.91
C GLY A 142 7.70 -13.61 11.18
N LYS A 143 7.98 -13.88 9.90
CA LYS A 143 8.98 -13.18 9.06
C LYS A 143 8.34 -12.61 7.80
N ILE A 144 8.92 -11.53 7.30
CA ILE A 144 8.52 -10.86 6.06
C ILE A 144 9.74 -10.60 5.17
N ASP A 145 10.65 -11.58 5.10
CA ASP A 145 11.89 -11.51 4.31
C ASP A 145 11.64 -11.31 2.80
N SER A 146 10.46 -11.67 2.31
CA SER A 146 10.00 -11.42 0.94
C SER A 146 9.50 -10.00 0.70
N ALA A 147 9.38 -9.16 1.74
CA ALA A 147 8.95 -7.78 1.58
C ALA A 147 10.00 -6.99 0.76
N PRO A 148 9.57 -6.03 -0.07
CA PRO A 148 10.51 -5.11 -0.71
C PRO A 148 11.32 -4.37 0.35
N LYS A 149 12.59 -4.11 0.08
CA LYS A 149 13.47 -3.33 0.95
C LYS A 149 13.80 -2.01 0.28
N GLU A 150 14.66 -2.03 -0.73
CA GLU A 150 15.06 -0.83 -1.46
C GLU A 150 14.26 -0.74 -2.74
N PHE A 151 13.68 0.42 -3.01
CA PHE A 151 12.92 0.64 -4.23
C PHE A 151 13.05 2.08 -4.73
N THR A 152 12.86 2.24 -6.03
CA THR A 152 12.84 3.52 -6.72
C THR A 152 11.50 3.66 -7.44
N VAL A 153 11.00 4.90 -7.49
CA VAL A 153 9.80 5.22 -8.26
C VAL A 153 10.18 6.17 -9.39
N LEU A 154 9.73 5.85 -10.60
CA LEU A 154 9.95 6.66 -11.81
C LEU A 154 8.62 7.14 -12.37
N GLY A 155 8.59 8.38 -12.87
CA GLY A 155 7.48 8.91 -13.67
C GLY A 155 7.79 8.73 -15.16
N LEU A 156 6.84 8.17 -15.91
CA LEU A 156 6.95 7.96 -17.36
C LEU A 156 6.02 8.92 -18.10
N SER A 157 6.49 9.50 -19.21
CA SER A 157 5.69 10.48 -19.97
C SER A 157 4.66 9.77 -20.86
N ASN A 158 5.01 8.58 -21.36
CA ASN A 158 4.12 7.70 -22.10
C ASN A 158 4.36 6.23 -21.73
N GLU A 159 3.48 5.34 -22.19
CA GLU A 159 3.55 3.90 -21.90
C GLU A 159 4.75 3.20 -22.54
N PHE A 160 5.36 3.77 -23.59
CA PHE A 160 6.48 3.19 -24.35
C PHE A 160 7.85 3.60 -23.81
N ASP A 161 7.92 4.68 -23.01
CA ASP A 161 9.17 5.17 -22.44
C ASP A 161 9.93 4.08 -21.70
N THR A 162 11.22 3.95 -22.03
CA THR A 162 12.17 3.05 -21.36
C THR A 162 12.99 3.79 -20.30
N VAL A 163 12.98 5.12 -20.32
CA VAL A 163 13.73 5.99 -19.41
C VAL A 163 12.75 6.91 -18.68
N GLY A 164 12.52 6.63 -17.40
CA GLY A 164 11.65 7.43 -16.54
C GLY A 164 12.38 8.52 -15.77
N SER A 165 11.65 9.57 -15.39
CA SER A 165 12.15 10.59 -14.46
C SER A 165 12.14 10.04 -13.05
N ASN A 166 13.28 10.00 -12.36
CA ASN A 166 13.34 9.51 -10.98
C ASN A 166 12.53 10.43 -10.05
N LEU A 167 11.54 9.88 -9.35
CA LEU A 167 10.69 10.58 -8.38
C LEU A 167 11.19 10.41 -6.95
N GLY A 168 11.93 9.34 -6.68
CA GLY A 168 12.64 9.14 -5.42
C GLY A 168 13.17 7.72 -5.26
N ASN A 169 14.08 7.57 -4.31
CA ASN A 169 14.59 6.29 -3.83
C ASN A 169 14.20 6.16 -2.37
N PHE A 170 13.70 5.00 -1.99
CA PHE A 170 13.05 4.77 -0.70
C PHE A 170 13.43 3.40 -0.15
N THR A 171 13.29 3.24 1.16
CA THR A 171 13.54 1.98 1.86
C THR A 171 12.34 1.64 2.73
N TYR A 172 11.69 0.52 2.45
CA TYR A 172 10.65 -0.05 3.32
C TYR A 172 11.28 -0.75 4.52
N ASN A 173 10.84 -0.38 5.72
CA ASN A 173 11.38 -0.88 6.98
C ASN A 173 10.53 -2.05 7.50
N GLU A 174 11.04 -3.27 7.47
CA GLU A 174 10.33 -4.45 7.99
C GLU A 174 10.04 -4.43 9.51
N SER A 175 10.74 -3.56 10.26
CA SER A 175 10.49 -3.32 11.69
C SER A 175 9.56 -2.14 11.93
N GLY A 176 9.15 -1.43 10.88
CA GLY A 176 8.20 -0.33 10.93
C GLY A 176 6.74 -0.80 10.85
N PRO A 177 5.79 0.16 10.75
CA PRO A 177 4.39 -0.17 10.55
C PRO A 177 4.17 -0.89 9.19
N PRO A 178 3.13 -1.74 9.07
CA PRO A 178 2.81 -2.46 7.83
C PRO A 178 2.50 -1.57 6.63
N LEU A 179 1.98 -0.36 6.88
CA LEU A 179 1.72 0.68 5.89
C LEU A 179 2.77 1.78 6.07
N GLN A 180 3.52 2.08 5.01
CA GLN A 180 4.54 3.13 5.03
C GLN A 180 4.34 4.09 3.86
N THR A 181 4.27 5.38 4.18
CA THR A 181 4.14 6.45 3.19
C THR A 181 5.47 7.19 3.04
N PHE A 182 5.85 7.46 1.80
CA PHE A 182 7.11 8.05 1.40
C PHE A 182 6.86 9.33 0.60
N SER A 183 7.19 10.48 1.19
CA SER A 183 7.01 11.79 0.56
C SER A 183 8.14 12.10 -0.43
N ILE A 184 7.79 12.70 -1.56
CA ILE A 184 8.76 13.17 -2.56
C ILE A 184 9.38 14.49 -2.08
N LYS A 185 10.71 14.57 -2.08
CA LYS A 185 11.46 15.75 -1.62
C LYS A 185 11.89 16.68 -2.76
N LYS A 186 11.67 16.30 -4.03
CA LYS A 186 12.19 17.04 -5.19
C LYS A 186 11.35 18.27 -5.51
N PRO A 187 11.96 19.44 -5.75
CA PRO A 187 11.27 20.56 -6.36
C PRO A 187 10.95 20.23 -7.84
N ASN A 188 9.75 20.58 -8.31
CA ASN A 188 9.28 20.42 -9.70
C ASN A 188 9.27 18.97 -10.22
N VAL A 189 8.44 18.13 -9.59
CA VAL A 189 8.29 16.71 -9.94
C VAL A 189 7.79 16.49 -11.38
N GLY A 190 7.07 17.43 -11.99
CA GLY A 190 6.41 17.22 -13.28
C GLY A 190 5.05 16.52 -13.12
N ASN A 191 4.35 16.29 -14.24
CA ASN A 191 3.06 15.59 -14.25
C ASN A 191 3.22 14.22 -14.93
N TYR A 192 2.68 13.17 -14.33
CA TYR A 192 2.73 11.82 -14.88
C TYR A 192 1.38 11.14 -14.81
N LYS A 193 1.06 10.43 -15.90
CA LYS A 193 -0.02 9.45 -15.93
C LYS A 193 0.49 8.02 -15.72
N PHE A 194 1.80 7.79 -15.90
CA PHE A 194 2.41 6.48 -15.76
C PHE A 194 3.49 6.52 -14.71
N VAL A 195 3.50 5.54 -13.82
CA VAL A 195 4.49 5.40 -12.75
C VAL A 195 5.05 3.98 -12.77
N GLN A 196 6.38 3.88 -12.69
CA GLN A 196 7.08 2.62 -12.53
C GLN A 196 7.57 2.48 -11.09
N LEU A 197 7.18 1.39 -10.43
CA LEU A 197 7.81 0.93 -9.20
C LEU A 197 8.93 -0.06 -9.57
N SER A 198 10.15 0.23 -9.14
CA SER A 198 11.33 -0.63 -9.33
C SER A 198 11.86 -1.08 -7.98
N VAL A 199 11.72 -2.35 -7.64
CA VAL A 199 12.32 -2.96 -6.45
C VAL A 199 13.76 -3.35 -6.76
N LEU A 200 14.68 -2.91 -5.91
CA LEU A 200 16.13 -3.08 -6.06
C LEU A 200 16.69 -4.19 -5.15
N GLU A 201 16.01 -4.47 -4.05
CA GLU A 201 16.38 -5.49 -3.07
C GLU A 201 15.18 -5.86 -2.19
N ASN A 202 15.18 -7.06 -1.58
CA ASN A 202 14.21 -7.48 -0.58
C ASN A 202 14.87 -7.68 0.81
N HIS A 203 14.11 -8.16 1.80
CA HIS A 203 14.60 -8.38 3.17
C HIS A 203 15.29 -9.74 3.40
N GLY A 204 15.63 -10.46 2.34
CA GLY A 204 16.49 -11.65 2.42
C GLY A 204 15.94 -12.90 1.73
N ASN A 205 14.69 -12.90 1.27
CA ASN A 205 14.12 -14.06 0.59
C ASN A 205 14.91 -14.34 -0.72
N PRO A 206 15.49 -15.54 -0.90
CA PRO A 206 16.35 -15.82 -2.05
C PRO A 206 15.57 -16.12 -3.34
N LEU A 207 14.28 -16.45 -3.26
CA LEU A 207 13.50 -16.99 -4.39
C LEU A 207 12.59 -15.96 -5.03
N TYR A 208 11.95 -15.11 -4.23
CA TYR A 208 10.94 -14.17 -4.72
C TYR A 208 10.82 -12.95 -3.81
N THR A 209 10.11 -11.94 -4.32
CA THR A 209 9.73 -10.75 -3.56
C THR A 209 8.24 -10.52 -3.76
N CYS A 210 7.51 -10.21 -2.68
CA CYS A 210 6.06 -10.07 -2.71
C CYS A 210 5.62 -8.63 -2.40
N ILE A 211 4.86 -8.04 -3.32
CA ILE A 211 4.26 -6.71 -3.14
C ILE A 211 2.78 -6.90 -2.85
N TYR A 212 2.32 -6.44 -1.68
CA TYR A 212 0.89 -6.50 -1.32
C TYR A 212 0.11 -5.35 -1.94
N ARG A 213 0.44 -4.10 -1.60
CA ARG A 213 -0.24 -2.94 -2.17
C ARG A 213 0.70 -1.76 -2.36
N PHE A 214 0.59 -1.10 -3.49
CA PHE A 214 1.29 0.14 -3.79
C PHE A 214 0.29 1.21 -4.22
N ARG A 215 0.37 2.37 -3.58
CA ARG A 215 -0.53 3.50 -3.79
C ARG A 215 0.26 4.70 -4.28
N VAL A 216 -0.38 5.51 -5.14
CA VAL A 216 0.22 6.73 -5.67
C VAL A 216 -0.65 7.92 -5.30
N HIS A 217 -0.05 8.91 -4.65
CA HIS A 217 -0.72 10.11 -4.16
C HIS A 217 -0.19 11.34 -4.89
N GLY A 218 -1.06 12.33 -5.10
CA GLY A 218 -0.67 13.56 -5.77
C GLY A 218 -1.81 14.54 -5.98
N ILE A 219 -1.51 15.59 -6.73
CA ILE A 219 -2.47 16.64 -7.08
C ILE A 219 -2.85 16.44 -8.55
N PRO A 220 -4.15 16.28 -8.89
CA PRO A 220 -4.60 16.17 -10.27
C PRO A 220 -4.18 17.37 -11.11
N TYR A 221 -3.60 17.12 -12.28
CA TYR A 221 -3.32 18.16 -13.25
C TYR A 221 -4.64 18.65 -13.86
N LYS A 222 -4.96 19.92 -13.65
CA LYS A 222 -6.09 20.59 -14.29
C LYS A 222 -5.57 21.51 -15.41
N PRO A 223 -5.79 21.19 -16.69
CA PRO A 223 -5.44 22.12 -17.76
C PRO A 223 -6.23 23.42 -17.56
N LYS A 224 -5.59 24.58 -17.76
CA LYS A 224 -6.31 25.86 -17.80
C LYS A 224 -7.30 25.78 -18.96
N LYS A 225 -8.61 25.92 -18.67
CA LYS A 225 -9.62 26.11 -19.71
C LYS A 225 -9.23 27.37 -20.49
N LYS A 226 -9.00 27.24 -21.79
CA LYS A 226 -8.84 28.37 -22.71
C LYS A 226 -10.18 29.08 -22.87
#